data_AF-A0A930HWU4-F1
#
_entry.id   AF-A0A930HWU4-F1
#
_cell.length_a   1.000
_cell.length_b   1.000
_cell.length_c   1.000
_cell.angle_alpha   90.00
_cell.angle_beta   90.00
_cell.angle_gamma   90.00
#
_symmetry.space_group_name_H-M   'P 1'
#
loop_
_entity.id
_entity.type
_entity.pdbx_description
1 polymer ?
#
loop_
_entity_poly.entity_id
_entity_poly.type
_entity_poly.pdbx_seq_one_letter_code
_entity_poly.pdbx_strand_id
1 'polypeptide(L)'
;HRIGHEITALTGLTHGHTLVIVLPALLREQAGKGKHAKLLQYASRIWGLTEGSEDERITQAIDKTEAFFRSLGLETRLAERGFGDDLREEVVRRFRERGTLLGEDQDIDHEAVARILARC
;
A
#
# COMPACT_ATOMS: atom_id res chain seq x y z
N HIS A 1 -1.14 -7.16 -3.63
CA HIS A 1 -0.56 -8.40 -4.20
C HIS A 1 0.24 -8.17 -5.46
N ARG A 2 -0.36 -7.79 -6.60
CA ARG A 2 0.37 -7.68 -7.89
C ARG A 2 1.63 -6.79 -7.83
N ILE A 3 1.55 -5.62 -7.19
CA ILE A 3 2.73 -4.75 -6.97
C ILE A 3 3.81 -5.48 -6.15
N GLY A 4 3.42 -6.16 -5.07
CA GLY A 4 4.34 -6.96 -4.24
C GLY A 4 5.00 -8.13 -4.98
N HIS A 5 4.32 -8.72 -5.98
CA HIS A 5 4.94 -9.75 -6.83
C HIS A 5 6.09 -9.19 -7.67
N GLU A 6 5.95 -8.00 -8.25
CA GLU A 6 7.03 -7.36 -9.00
C GLU A 6 8.23 -7.04 -8.10
N ILE A 7 7.97 -6.51 -6.90
CA ILE A 7 9.02 -6.28 -5.89
C ILE A 7 9.73 -7.60 -5.55
N THR A 8 8.98 -8.66 -5.27
CA THR A 8 9.52 -10.01 -4.98
C THR A 8 10.40 -10.49 -6.14
N ALA A 9 9.92 -10.39 -7.37
CA ALA A 9 10.62 -10.87 -8.56
C ALA A 9 11.93 -10.10 -8.83
N LEU A 10 11.99 -8.82 -8.46
CA LEU A 10 13.15 -7.95 -8.68
C LEU A 10 14.18 -8.00 -7.55
N THR A 11 13.74 -8.29 -6.32
CA THR A 11 14.58 -8.12 -5.12
C THR A 11 14.83 -9.40 -4.32
N GLY A 12 14.03 -10.45 -4.57
CA GLY A 12 14.03 -11.66 -3.73
C GLY A 12 13.40 -11.49 -2.35
N LEU A 13 12.78 -10.33 -2.04
CA LEU A 13 12.03 -10.16 -0.81
C LEU A 13 10.91 -11.20 -0.67
N THR A 14 10.69 -11.68 0.55
CA THR A 14 9.60 -12.63 0.81
C THR A 14 8.26 -11.97 0.53
N HIS A 15 7.32 -12.78 0.03
CA HIS A 15 6.02 -12.29 -0.40
C HIS A 15 5.31 -11.47 0.69
N GLY A 16 5.23 -12.00 1.91
CA GLY A 16 4.60 -11.31 3.03
C GLY A 16 5.21 -9.94 3.34
N HIS A 17 6.53 -9.81 3.26
CA HIS A 17 7.21 -8.54 3.51
C HIS A 17 6.86 -7.48 2.44
N THR A 18 6.77 -7.89 1.17
CA THR A 18 6.34 -6.95 0.12
C THR A 18 4.91 -6.45 0.33
N LEU A 19 4.03 -7.25 0.93
CA LEU A 19 2.66 -6.83 1.26
C LEU A 19 2.65 -5.81 2.39
N VAL A 20 3.49 -6.02 3.40
CA VAL A 20 3.65 -5.11 4.55
C VAL A 20 4.10 -3.72 4.09
N ILE A 21 5.04 -3.65 3.14
CA ILE A 21 5.52 -2.39 2.57
C ILE A 21 4.42 -1.71 1.74
N VAL A 22 3.74 -2.46 0.85
CA VAL A 22 2.82 -1.87 -0.13
C VAL A 22 1.46 -1.52 0.46
N LEU A 23 0.95 -2.30 1.41
CA LEU A 23 -0.44 -2.20 1.85
C LEU A 23 -0.79 -0.81 2.43
N PRO A 24 -0.02 -0.22 3.37
CA PRO A 24 -0.37 1.09 3.93
C PRO A 24 -0.41 2.18 2.87
N ALA A 25 0.57 2.22 1.97
CA ALA A 25 0.62 3.17 0.87
C ALA A 25 -0.55 3.02 -0.11
N LEU A 26 -0.91 1.78 -0.46
CA LEU A 26 -2.06 1.48 -1.31
C LEU A 26 -3.37 1.93 -0.67
N LEU A 27 -3.56 1.68 0.63
CA LEU A 27 -4.77 2.10 1.33
C LEU A 27 -4.88 3.63 1.38
N ARG A 28 -3.77 4.37 1.55
CA ARG A 28 -3.77 5.84 1.51
C ARG A 28 -4.16 6.37 0.13
N GLU A 29 -3.64 5.79 -0.95
CA GLU A 29 -3.99 6.20 -2.32
C GLU A 29 -5.47 5.93 -2.65
N GLN A 30 -6.04 4.87 -2.08
CA GLN A 30 -7.40 4.41 -2.36
C GLN A 30 -8.42 4.88 -1.30
N ALA A 31 -7.99 5.60 -0.26
CA ALA A 31 -8.82 6.00 0.87
C ALA A 31 -9.99 6.88 0.45
N GLY A 32 -9.75 7.85 -0.45
CA GLY A 32 -10.78 8.75 -0.99
C GLY A 32 -11.54 8.20 -2.20
N LYS A 33 -11.39 6.90 -2.52
CA LYS A 33 -11.98 6.25 -3.70
C LYS A 33 -12.86 5.06 -3.26
N GLY A 34 -12.78 3.92 -3.97
CA GLY A 34 -13.60 2.74 -3.73
C GLY A 34 -13.47 2.11 -2.33
N LYS A 35 -12.40 2.44 -1.58
CA LYS A 35 -12.16 1.85 -0.25
C LYS A 35 -12.72 2.64 0.93
N HIS A 36 -13.22 3.87 0.74
CA HIS A 36 -13.58 4.78 1.82
C HIS A 36 -14.49 4.14 2.89
N ALA A 37 -15.67 3.67 2.48
CA ALA A 37 -16.67 3.11 3.39
C ALA A 37 -16.17 1.87 4.14
N LYS A 38 -15.37 1.02 3.48
CA LYS A 38 -14.79 -0.17 4.10
C LYS A 38 -13.64 0.15 5.04
N LEU A 39 -12.85 1.18 4.74
CA LEU A 39 -11.82 1.68 5.65
C LEU A 39 -12.42 2.29 6.91
N LEU A 40 -13.55 3.00 6.80
CA LEU A 40 -14.26 3.51 7.97
C LEU A 40 -14.84 2.37 8.83
N GLN A 41 -15.41 1.35 8.18
CA GLN A 41 -15.87 0.14 8.87
C GLN A 41 -14.71 -0.59 9.56
N TYR A 42 -13.56 -0.70 8.90
CA TYR A 42 -12.33 -1.29 9.45
C TYR A 42 -11.80 -0.49 10.65
N ALA A 43 -11.74 0.84 10.53
CA ALA A 43 -11.34 1.76 11.61
C ALA A 43 -12.19 1.54 12.87
N SER A 44 -13.52 1.47 12.71
CA SER A 44 -14.43 1.26 13.82
C SER A 44 -14.33 -0.15 14.42
N ARG A 45 -14.38 -1.20 13.59
CA ARG A 45 -14.53 -2.58 14.10
C ARG A 45 -13.23 -3.22 14.58
N ILE A 46 -12.10 -2.87 13.96
CA ILE A 46 -10.81 -3.48 14.28
C ILE A 46 -10.02 -2.60 15.23
N TRP A 47 -10.10 -1.29 15.07
CA TRP A 47 -9.30 -0.34 15.84
C TRP A 47 -10.09 0.48 16.87
N GLY A 48 -11.41 0.31 16.95
CA GLY A 48 -12.26 1.03 17.89
C GLY A 48 -12.35 2.53 17.61
N LEU A 49 -12.01 2.98 16.40
CA LEU A 49 -11.97 4.41 16.05
C LEU A 49 -13.36 4.90 15.67
N THR A 50 -14.03 5.57 16.60
CA THR A 50 -15.40 6.09 16.45
C THR A 50 -15.52 7.61 16.54
N GLU A 51 -14.49 8.31 17.03
CA GLU A 51 -14.46 9.76 17.19
C GLU A 51 -13.57 10.42 16.13
N GLY A 52 -13.81 11.70 15.84
CA GLY A 52 -13.15 12.46 14.78
C GLY A 52 -13.84 12.35 13.42
N SER A 53 -13.29 13.07 12.44
CA SER A 53 -13.76 13.02 11.05
C SER A 53 -13.49 11.65 10.40
N GLU A 54 -14.19 11.36 9.31
CA GLU A 54 -14.02 10.09 8.58
C GLU A 54 -12.57 9.94 8.07
N ASP A 55 -12.00 11.00 7.51
CA ASP A 55 -10.61 11.03 7.01
C ASP A 55 -9.59 10.80 8.13
N GLU A 56 -9.79 11.41 9.30
CA GLU A 56 -8.92 11.20 10.47
C GLU A 56 -8.98 9.74 10.92
N ARG A 57 -10.18 9.15 10.99
CA ARG A 57 -10.36 7.76 11.43
C ARG A 57 -9.74 6.77 10.45
N ILE A 58 -9.89 7.01 9.15
CA ILE A 58 -9.28 6.18 8.10
C ILE A 58 -7.75 6.29 8.17
N THR A 59 -7.22 7.51 8.28
CA THR A 59 -5.78 7.75 8.39
C THR A 59 -5.21 7.02 9.62
N GLN A 60 -5.83 7.19 10.79
CA GLN A 60 -5.44 6.51 12.01
C GLN A 60 -5.52 4.98 11.90
N ALA A 61 -6.52 4.44 11.21
CA ALA A 61 -6.62 2.99 11.00
C ALA A 61 -5.48 2.45 10.13
N ILE A 62 -5.08 3.20 9.09
CA ILE A 62 -3.94 2.84 8.24
C ILE A 62 -2.64 2.94 9.05
N ASP A 63 -2.46 3.99 9.84
CA ASP A 63 -1.28 4.18 10.68
C ASP A 63 -1.16 3.11 11.76
N LYS A 64 -2.27 2.72 12.41
CA LYS A 64 -2.31 1.59 13.36
C LYS A 64 -1.97 0.26 12.69
N THR A 65 -2.39 0.07 11.44
CA THR A 65 -2.03 -1.12 10.66
C THR A 65 -0.52 -1.15 10.37
N GLU A 66 0.06 -0.02 9.97
CA GLU A 66 1.50 0.10 9.75
C GLU A 66 2.28 -0.10 11.08
N ALA A 67 1.84 0.51 12.17
CA ALA A 67 2.42 0.35 13.49
C ALA A 67 2.36 -1.10 14.00
N PHE A 68 1.28 -1.83 13.70
CA PHE A 68 1.17 -3.25 14.00
C PHE A 68 2.21 -4.08 13.24
N PHE A 69 2.46 -3.81 11.96
CA PHE A 69 3.53 -4.51 11.25
C PHE A 69 4.90 -4.19 11.84
N ARG A 70 5.15 -2.92 12.19
CA ARG A 70 6.42 -2.52 12.84
C ARG A 70 6.59 -3.15 14.21
N SER A 71 5.51 -3.35 14.99
CA SER A 71 5.60 -4.03 16.29
C SER A 71 5.94 -5.51 16.19
N LEU A 72 5.72 -6.14 15.02
CA LEU A 72 6.18 -7.48 14.70
C LEU A 72 7.65 -7.52 14.21
N GLY A 73 8.35 -6.38 14.21
CA GLY A 73 9.73 -6.26 13.73
C GLY A 73 9.86 -6.21 12.21
N LEU A 74 8.78 -5.90 11.49
CA LEU A 74 8.79 -5.81 10.03
C LEU A 74 9.04 -4.36 9.60
N GLU A 75 9.92 -4.20 8.62
CA GLU A 75 10.16 -2.92 7.95
C GLU A 75 8.98 -2.63 7.02
N THR A 76 8.54 -1.37 6.98
CA THR A 76 7.35 -0.94 6.22
C THR A 76 7.70 -0.03 5.06
N ARG A 77 8.99 0.25 4.84
CA ARG A 77 9.48 1.10 3.76
C ARG A 77 10.46 0.38 2.84
N LEU A 78 10.47 0.76 1.56
CA LEU A 78 11.44 0.24 0.60
C LEU A 78 12.88 0.65 0.95
N ALA A 79 13.05 1.88 1.42
CA ALA A 79 14.35 2.44 1.78
C ALA A 79 15.00 1.73 2.97
N GLU A 80 14.22 1.20 3.92
CA GLU A 80 14.72 0.41 5.06
C GLU A 80 15.41 -0.88 4.59
N ARG A 81 14.95 -1.45 3.46
CA ARG A 81 15.55 -2.60 2.80
C ARG A 81 16.66 -2.26 1.81
N GLY A 82 17.04 -0.98 1.71
CA GLY A 82 18.06 -0.49 0.79
C GLY A 82 17.60 -0.36 -0.67
N PHE A 83 16.29 -0.35 -0.94
CA PHE A 83 15.77 -0.18 -2.30
C PHE A 83 15.44 1.29 -2.59
N GLY A 84 16.05 1.81 -3.66
CA GLY A 84 15.88 3.17 -4.14
C GLY A 84 14.88 3.31 -5.29
N ASP A 85 15.00 4.42 -6.02
CA ASP A 85 14.07 4.80 -7.09
C ASP A 85 14.12 3.89 -8.30
N ASP A 86 15.30 3.32 -8.63
CA ASP A 86 15.46 2.36 -9.75
C ASP A 86 14.47 1.20 -9.68
N LEU A 87 14.21 0.67 -8.48
CA LEU A 87 13.23 -0.39 -8.29
C LEU A 87 11.82 0.13 -8.57
N ARG A 88 11.47 1.32 -8.09
CA ARG A 88 10.14 1.92 -8.27
C ARG A 88 9.89 2.14 -9.77
N GLU A 89 10.86 2.71 -10.47
CA GLU A 89 10.81 2.97 -11.90
C GLU A 89 10.63 1.68 -12.71
N GLU A 90 11.40 0.64 -12.40
CA GLU A 90 11.30 -0.65 -13.09
C GLU A 90 9.92 -1.31 -12.87
N VAL A 91 9.38 -1.26 -11.66
CA VAL A 91 8.03 -1.78 -11.38
C VAL A 91 6.98 -1.00 -12.18
N VAL A 92 7.05 0.33 -12.20
CA VAL A 92 6.12 1.19 -12.95
C VAL A 92 6.22 0.93 -14.45
N ARG A 93 7.44 0.80 -14.99
CA ARG A 93 7.70 0.48 -16.40
C ARG A 93 7.01 -0.83 -16.80
N ARG A 94 7.16 -1.89 -16.00
CA ARG A 94 6.52 -3.19 -16.26
C ARG A 94 5.00 -3.12 -16.25
N PHE A 95 4.38 -2.35 -15.35
CA PHE A 95 2.93 -2.16 -15.36
C PHE A 95 2.45 -1.34 -16.56
N ARG A 96 3.21 -0.30 -16.94
CA ARG A 96 2.94 0.50 -18.15
C ARG A 96 2.96 -0.38 -19.41
N GLU A 97 3.99 -1.20 -19.60
CA GLU A 97 4.13 -2.07 -20.77
C GLU A 97 3.00 -3.10 -20.89
N ARG A 98 2.52 -3.61 -19.76
CA ARG A 98 1.40 -4.55 -19.74
C ARG A 98 0.04 -3.88 -19.89
N GLY A 99 -0.06 -2.56 -19.75
CA GLY A 99 -1.33 -1.83 -19.75
C GLY A 99 -2.32 -2.34 -18.70
N THR A 100 -1.83 -2.90 -17.59
CA THR A 100 -2.68 -3.57 -16.60
C THR A 100 -3.40 -2.55 -15.73
N LEU A 101 -4.71 -2.76 -15.55
CA LEU A 101 -5.51 -2.07 -14.53
C LEU A 101 -5.70 -3.00 -13.32
N LEU A 102 -5.36 -2.49 -12.14
CA LEU A 102 -5.44 -3.22 -10.88
C LEU A 102 -6.60 -2.68 -10.02
N GLY A 103 -6.87 -3.37 -8.91
CA GLY A 103 -7.92 -2.98 -7.96
C GLY A 103 -9.28 -3.59 -8.32
N GLU A 104 -10.19 -3.57 -7.34
CA GLU A 104 -11.57 -4.04 -7.48
C GLU A 104 -12.35 -3.26 -8.55
N ASP A 105 -12.05 -1.97 -8.69
CA ASP A 105 -12.70 -1.06 -9.63
C ASP A 105 -11.92 -0.91 -10.94
N GLN A 106 -10.80 -1.64 -11.10
CA GLN A 106 -9.90 -1.55 -12.25
C GLN A 106 -9.40 -0.11 -12.50
N ASP A 107 -9.13 0.65 -11.43
CA ASP A 107 -8.76 2.08 -11.46
C ASP A 107 -7.29 2.34 -11.07
N ILE A 108 -6.53 1.29 -10.74
CA ILE A 108 -5.12 1.41 -10.39
C ILE A 108 -4.28 1.09 -11.62
N ASP A 109 -3.96 2.13 -12.38
CA ASP A 109 -3.03 2.09 -13.50
C ASP A 109 -1.57 2.24 -13.05
N HIS A 110 -0.65 2.31 -14.02
CA HIS A 110 0.78 2.48 -13.75
C HIS A 110 1.12 3.82 -13.05
N GLU A 111 0.34 4.88 -13.25
CA GLU A 111 0.54 6.15 -12.56
C GLU A 111 0.10 6.08 -11.09
N ALA A 112 -1.02 5.40 -10.82
CA ALA A 112 -1.43 5.07 -9.47
C ALA A 112 -0.40 4.18 -8.78
N VAL A 113 0.17 3.18 -9.47
CA VAL A 113 1.29 2.38 -8.95
C VAL A 113 2.49 3.26 -8.59
N ALA A 114 2.85 4.24 -9.42
CA ALA A 114 3.92 5.19 -9.12
C ALA A 114 3.63 5.99 -7.84
N ARG A 115 2.42 6.53 -7.68
CA ARG A 115 2.02 7.27 -6.46
C ARG A 115 1.99 6.38 -5.22
N ILE A 116 1.57 5.12 -5.35
CA ILE A 116 1.62 4.14 -4.26
C ILE A 116 3.08 3.89 -3.87
N LEU A 117 3.93 3.55 -4.84
CA LEU A 117 5.33 3.25 -4.58
C LEU A 117 6.09 4.45 -4.02
N ALA A 118 5.79 5.68 -4.43
CA ALA A 118 6.39 6.90 -3.88
C ALA A 118 6.09 7.09 -2.37
N ARG A 119 5.02 6.47 -1.85
CA ARG A 119 4.65 6.48 -0.43
C ARG A 119 5.21 5.29 0.35
N CYS A 120 5.88 4.34 -0.31
CA CYS A 120 6.60 3.22 0.30
C CYS A 120 8.05 3.62 0.62
#